data_AF-A0A537FU99-F1
#
_entry.id   AF-A0A537FU99-F1
#
_cell.length_a   1.000
_cell.length_b   1.000
_cell.length_c   1.000
_cell.angle_alpha   90.00
_cell.angle_beta   90.00
_cell.angle_gamma   90.00
#
_symmetry.space_group_name_H-M   'P 1'
#
loop_
_entity.id
_entity.type
_entity.pdbx_description
1 polymer ?
#
loop_
_entity_poly.entity_id
_entity_poly.type
_entity_poly.pdbx_seq_one_letter_code
_entity_poly.pdbx_strand_id
1 'polypeptide(L)' 'MSEVVIRSKENGPNLVMVDGKVVQAWCRCGGSSVMLFCDGMHKRNGFKAQPREVKVR' A
#
# COMPACT_ATOMS: atom_id res chain seq x y z
N MET A 1 21.66 6.36 5.51
CA MET A 1 20.32 6.08 6.09
C MET A 1 19.40 5.85 4.91
N SER A 2 18.67 4.73 4.87
CA SER A 2 17.80 4.43 3.73
C SER A 2 16.60 5.37 3.71
N GLU A 3 16.17 5.78 2.52
CA GLU A 3 14.92 6.53 2.36
C GLU A 3 13.76 5.54 2.41
N VAL A 4 12.87 5.69 3.40
CA VAL A 4 11.67 4.87 3.51
C VAL A 4 10.44 5.73 3.19
N VAL A 5 9.67 5.31 2.19
CA VAL A 5 8.43 5.98 1.78
C VAL A 5 7.28 4.99 1.79
N ILE A 6 6.17 5.36 2.42
CA ILE A 6 4.91 4.64 2.28
C ILE A 6 4.03 5.40 1.30
N ARG A 7 3.76 4.80 0.14
CA ARG A 7 2.90 5.34 -0.92
C ARG A 7 1.57 4.61 -0.94
N SER A 8 0.51 5.28 -0.52
CA SER A 8 -0.86 4.84 -0.74
C SER A 8 -1.25 5.04 -2.20
N LYS A 9 -1.50 3.95 -2.95
CA LYS A 9 -2.03 4.04 -4.31
C LYS A 9 -3.51 4.41 -4.30
N GLU A 10 -3.97 5.20 -5.26
CA GLU A 10 -5.40 5.46 -5.45
C GLU A 10 -6.18 4.13 -5.53
N ASN A 11 -7.23 4.00 -4.72
CA ASN A 11 -8.10 2.81 -4.60
C ASN A 11 -7.34 1.49 -4.37
N GLY A 12 -6.09 1.56 -3.93
CA GLY A 12 -5.17 0.43 -3.87
C GLY A 12 -4.44 0.31 -2.53
N PRO A 13 -3.40 -0.54 -2.49
CA PRO A 13 -2.63 -0.81 -1.28
C PRO A 13 -1.72 0.35 -0.88
N ASN A 14 -1.12 0.19 0.30
CA ASN A 14 0.06 0.95 0.70
C ASN A 14 1.30 0.21 0.16
N LEU A 15 2.08 0.88 -0.68
CA LEU A 15 3.39 0.40 -1.12
C LEU A 15 4.46 0.89 -0.15
N VAL A 16 5.21 -0.04 0.41
CA VAL A 16 6.41 0.26 1.19
C VAL A 16 7.58 0.32 0.22
N MET A 17 8.25 1.45 0.18
CA MET A 17 9.38 1.72 -0.69
C MET A 17 10.62 1.97 0.14
N VAL A 18 11.71 1.29 -0.19
CA VAL A 18 13.04 1.48 0.42
C VAL A 18 14.00 1.81 -0.70
N ASP A 19 14.64 2.98 -0.62
CA ASP A 19 15.59 3.47 -1.63
C ASP A 19 15.02 3.40 -3.05
N GLY A 20 13.77 3.85 -3.21
CA GLY A 20 13.03 3.89 -4.48
C GLY A 20 12.44 2.56 -4.96
N LYS A 21 12.72 1.43 -4.29
CA LYS A 21 12.22 0.11 -4.68
C LYS A 21 11.01 -0.30 -3.85
N VAL A 22 9.97 -0.81 -4.50
CA VAL A 22 8.84 -1.42 -3.79
C VAL A 22 9.31 -2.74 -3.17
N VAL A 23 9.28 -2.82 -1.85
CA VAL A 23 9.64 -4.03 -1.10
C VAL A 23 8.43 -4.76 -0.54
N GLN A 24 7.31 -4.06 -0.39
CA GLN A 24 6.07 -4.67 0.10
C GLN A 24 4.81 -3.91 -0.34
N ALA A 25 3.69 -4.63 -0.37
CA ALA A 25 2.36 -4.08 -0.55
C ALA A 25 1.45 -4.51 0.61
N TRP A 26 1.04 -3.55 1.43
CA TRP A 26 0.14 -3.78 2.56
C TRP A 26 -1.30 -3.53 2.17
N CYS A 27 -2.19 -4.36 2.70
CA CYS A 27 -3.63 -4.17 2.55
C CYS A 27 -4.03 -2.85 3.22
N ARG A 28 -4.76 -2.04 2.46
CA ARG A 28 -5.43 -0.82 2.96
C ARG A 28 -6.95 -0.93 2.96
N CYS A 29 -7.49 -1.91 2.22
CA CYS A 29 -8.92 -2.04 1.94
C CYS A 29 -9.69 -2.94 2.92
N GLY A 30 -9.00 -3.62 3.85
CA GLY A 30 -9.60 -4.55 4.81
C GLY A 30 -10.10 -5.89 4.22
N GLY A 31 -10.10 -6.07 2.91
CA GLY A 31 -10.69 -7.25 2.25
C GLY A 31 -9.72 -8.38 1.90
N SER A 32 -8.44 -8.32 2.31
CA SER A 32 -7.47 -9.34 1.92
C SER A 32 -7.70 -10.67 2.67
N SER A 33 -7.54 -11.77 1.93
CA SER A 33 -7.47 -13.13 2.45
C SER A 33 -6.13 -13.48 3.12
N VAL A 34 -5.10 -12.66 2.91
CA VAL A 34 -3.73 -12.83 3.43
C VAL A 34 -3.28 -11.58 4.18
N MET A 35 -4.13 -11.04 5.06
CA MET A 35 -3.79 -9.91 5.92
C MET A 35 -2.45 -10.16 6.64
N LEU A 36 -1.49 -9.24 6.65
CA LEU A 36 -1.52 -7.79 6.38
C LEU A 36 -1.22 -7.38 4.91
N PHE A 37 -1.08 -8.34 4.00
CA PHE A 37 -0.61 -8.08 2.63
C PHE A 37 -1.75 -7.80 1.66
N CYS A 38 -1.45 -7.12 0.55
CA CYS A 38 -2.41 -6.91 -0.51
C CYS A 38 -2.42 -8.08 -1.50
N ASP A 39 -3.58 -8.70 -1.71
CA ASP A 39 -3.84 -9.75 -2.71
C ASP A 39 -4.74 -9.29 -3.87
N GLY A 40 -5.02 -7.99 -3.96
CA GLY A 40 -5.86 -7.41 -5.01
C GLY A 40 -7.36 -7.32 -4.70
N MET A 41 -7.82 -7.76 -3.53
CA MET A 41 -9.24 -7.72 -3.15
C MET A 41 -9.86 -6.31 -3.17
N HIS A 42 -9.05 -5.26 -3.03
CA HIS A 42 -9.48 -3.86 -3.17
C HIS A 42 -10.20 -3.56 -4.50
N LYS A 43 -9.88 -4.30 -5.57
CA LYS A 43 -10.55 -4.16 -6.87
C LYS A 43 -11.96 -4.75 -6.87
N ARG A 44 -12.19 -5.80 -6.06
CA ARG A 44 -13.45 -6.56 -6.02
C ARG A 44 -14.42 -5.99 -4.99
N ASN A 45 -13.92 -5.50 -3.86
CA ASN A 45 -14.77 -4.95 -2.79
C ASN A 45 -15.12 -3.46 -2.96
N GLY A 46 -14.76 -2.85 -4.09
CA GLY A 46 -15.12 -1.47 -4.40
C GLY A 46 -14.40 -0.41 -3.57
N PHE A 47 -13.26 -0.74 -2.95
CA PHE A 47 -12.51 0.21 -2.12
C PHE A 47 -12.19 1.50 -2.85
N LYS A 48 -12.57 2.64 -2.25
CA LYS A 48 -12.28 3.99 -2.76
C LYS A 48 -11.48 4.78 -1.75
N ALA A 49 -10.32 5.29 -2.17
CA ALA A 49 -9.50 6.16 -1.33
C ALA A 49 -8.46 6.89 -2.18
N GLN A 50 -8.25 8.17 -1.83
CA GLN A 50 -7.25 9.03 -2.47
C GLN A 50 -5.82 8.49 -2.30
N PRO A 51 -4.91 8.81 -3.23
CA PRO A 51 -3.49 8.54 -3.07
C PRO A 51 -2.87 9.47 -2.01
N ARG A 52 -1.79 9.01 -1.37
CA ARG A 52 -1.01 9.80 -0.42
C ARG A 52 0.40 9.24 -0.31
N GLU A 53 1.38 10.08 -0.03
CA GLU A 53 2.75 9.67 0.26
C GLU A 53 3.17 10.16 1.65
N VAL A 54 3.89 9.31 2.38
CA VAL A 54 4.47 9.61 3.70
C VAL A 54 5.92 9.18 3.68
N LYS A 55 6.82 10.13 3.91
CA LYS A 55 8.22 9.83 4.21
C LYS A 55 8.33 9.37 5.65
N VAL A 56 8.81 8.15 5.84
CA VAL A 56 9.13 7.58 7.14
C VAL A 56 10.59 7.94 7.38
N ARG A 57 10.82 8.71 8.44
CA ARG A 57 12.11 9.37 8.74
C ARG A 57 13.30 8.42 8.69
#